data_AF-S2RAY2-F1
#
_entry.id   AF-S2RAY2-F1
#
_cell.length_a   1.000
_cell.length_b   1.000
_cell.length_c   1.000
_cell.angle_alpha   90.00
_cell.angle_beta   90.00
_cell.angle_gamma   90.00
#
_symmetry.space_group_name_H-M   'P 1'
#
loop_
_entity.id
_entity.type
_entity.pdbx_description
1 polymer ?
#
loop_
_entity_poly.entity_id
_entity_poly.type
_entity_poly.pdbx_seq_one_letter_code
_entity_poly.pdbx_strand_id
1 'polypeptide(L)'
;NCQVKVALNQGGYYPVENNDKLTKDFIQVMKDDPDVTFVDTKPVMTGEDFGYLLNKIPGTMFWLGVNDPDSQLHAADFSPDEAALVPGVTAVVHFLEHRMLEKV
;
A
#
# COMPACT_ATOMS: atom_id res chain seq x y z
N ASN A 1 1.82 -40.97 -26.56
CA ASN A 1 2.86 -39.91 -26.59
C ASN A 1 2.18 -38.57 -26.80
N CYS A 2 2.25 -37.66 -25.83
CA CYS A 2 1.76 -36.30 -25.96
C CYS A 2 2.96 -35.33 -25.88
N GLN A 3 2.92 -34.26 -26.66
CA GLN A 3 3.95 -33.23 -26.69
C GLN A 3 3.29 -31.89 -26.32
N VAL A 4 3.82 -31.22 -25.30
CA VAL A 4 3.36 -29.89 -24.86
C VAL A 4 4.37 -28.84 -25.32
N LYS A 5 3.88 -27.75 -25.91
CA LYS A 5 4.67 -26.53 -26.14
C LYS A 5 4.21 -25.47 -25.15
N VAL A 6 5.14 -25.06 -24.28
CA VAL A 6 4.92 -23.98 -23.32
C VAL A 6 5.56 -22.70 -23.88
N ALA A 7 4.80 -21.61 -23.82
CA ALA A 7 5.32 -20.25 -24.01
C ALA A 7 4.96 -19.43 -22.77
N LEU A 8 5.96 -18.78 -22.18
CA LEU A 8 5.77 -17.90 -21.01
C LEU A 8 5.89 -16.45 -21.48
N ASN A 9 4.90 -15.63 -21.16
CA ASN A 9 4.95 -14.19 -21.40
C ASN A 9 5.23 -13.46 -20.08
N GLN A 10 6.45 -12.98 -19.91
CA GLN A 10 6.88 -12.25 -18.70
C GLN A 10 6.50 -10.76 -18.74
N GLY A 11 5.26 -10.44 -19.13
CA GLY A 11 4.70 -9.09 -19.07
C GLY A 11 4.07 -8.75 -17.71
N GLY A 12 4.51 -9.41 -16.63
CA GLY A 12 3.94 -9.24 -15.30
C GLY A 12 4.38 -7.96 -14.59
N TYR A 13 3.70 -7.62 -13.50
CA TYR A 13 4.04 -6.47 -12.67
C TYR A 13 5.37 -6.66 -11.93
N TYR A 14 6.13 -5.59 -11.74
CA TYR A 14 7.19 -5.58 -10.73
C TYR A 14 6.57 -5.69 -9.33
N PRO A 15 7.28 -6.30 -8.37
CA PRO A 15 6.83 -6.29 -6.98
C PRO A 15 6.77 -4.85 -6.45
N VAL A 16 5.79 -4.58 -5.58
CA VAL A 16 5.73 -3.35 -4.80
C VAL A 16 6.73 -3.47 -3.66
N GLU A 17 7.94 -2.94 -3.89
CA GLU A 17 9.01 -2.91 -2.89
C GLU A 17 9.05 -1.54 -2.20
N ASN A 18 8.50 -1.49 -1.00
CA ASN A 18 8.52 -0.33 -0.13
C ASN A 18 9.96 0.00 0.32
N ASN A 19 10.35 1.28 0.22
CA ASN A 19 11.67 1.72 0.65
C ASN A 19 11.81 1.61 2.18
N ASP A 20 12.76 0.79 2.66
CA ASP A 20 12.92 0.47 4.08
C ASP A 20 13.00 1.70 5.00
N LYS A 21 13.81 2.72 4.64
CA LYS A 21 13.97 3.92 5.46
C LYS A 21 12.69 4.76 5.47
N LEU A 22 12.12 5.05 4.30
CA LEU A 22 10.92 5.86 4.17
C LEU A 22 9.70 5.19 4.82
N THR A 23 9.57 3.88 4.68
CA THR A 23 8.46 3.12 5.26
C THR A 23 8.58 3.05 6.78
N LYS A 24 9.79 2.90 7.35
CA LYS A 24 9.98 2.99 8.80
C LYS A 24 9.61 4.37 9.36
N ASP A 25 10.01 5.44 8.66
CA ASP A 25 9.64 6.81 9.00
C ASP A 25 8.11 7.00 8.95
N PHE A 26 7.46 6.57 7.86
CA PHE A 26 6.01 6.56 7.74
C PHE A 26 5.33 5.81 8.89
N ILE A 27 5.77 4.59 9.20
CA ILE A 27 5.21 3.79 10.29
C ILE A 27 5.37 4.50 11.64
N GLN A 28 6.49 5.18 11.88
CA GLN A 28 6.70 5.91 13.12
C GLN A 28 5.70 7.05 13.26
N VAL A 29 5.52 7.86 12.21
CA VAL A 29 4.50 8.93 12.19
C VAL A 29 3.10 8.38 12.45
N MET A 30 2.72 7.27 11.81
CA MET A 30 1.40 6.65 12.02
C MET A 30 1.21 6.09 13.44
N LYS A 31 2.30 5.71 14.13
CA LYS A 31 2.25 5.21 15.51
C LYS A 31 2.22 6.33 16.54
N ASP A 32 2.81 7.48 16.22
CA ASP A 32 2.86 8.64 17.11
C ASP A 32 1.61 9.52 17.02
N ASP A 33 0.84 9.39 15.93
CA ASP A 33 -0.45 10.06 15.75
C ASP A 33 -1.55 9.35 16.56
N PRO A 34 -2.13 10.00 17.60
CA PRO A 34 -3.15 9.38 18.45
C PRO A 34 -4.48 9.12 17.73
N ASP A 35 -4.72 9.76 16.58
CA ASP A 35 -5.95 9.61 15.79
C ASP A 35 -5.82 8.51 14.73
N VAL A 36 -4.65 7.86 14.62
CA VAL A 36 -4.38 6.79 13.66
C VAL A 36 -4.27 5.44 14.36
N THR A 37 -5.02 4.44 13.86
CA THR A 37 -4.82 3.04 14.25
C THR A 37 -3.89 2.36 13.26
N PHE A 38 -2.61 2.25 13.60
CA PHE A 38 -1.64 1.51 12.78
C PHE A 38 -1.77 0.00 12.99
N VAL A 39 -1.83 -0.74 11.88
CA VAL A 39 -1.84 -2.21 11.87
C VAL A 39 -0.73 -2.72 10.95
N ASP A 40 0.10 -3.63 11.45
CA ASP A 40 1.14 -4.29 10.64
C ASP A 40 0.51 -5.30 9.68
N THR A 41 0.98 -5.33 8.44
CA THR A 41 0.43 -6.17 7.37
C THR A 41 1.52 -7.01 6.72
N LYS A 42 1.19 -8.28 6.45
CA LYS A 42 2.09 -9.16 5.69
C LYS A 42 2.02 -8.81 4.20
N PRO A 43 3.09 -9.09 3.42
CA PRO A 43 3.03 -8.99 1.97
C PRO A 43 1.88 -9.80 1.38
N VAL A 44 1.23 -9.27 0.34
CA VAL A 44 0.19 -9.95 -0.42
C VAL A 44 0.70 -10.31 -1.81
N MET A 45 0.14 -11.37 -2.41
CA MET A 45 0.54 -11.86 -3.75
C MET A 45 -0.21 -11.15 -4.89
N THR A 46 -1.01 -10.12 -4.58
CA THR A 46 -1.76 -9.33 -5.55
C THR A 46 -0.81 -8.56 -6.46
N GLY A 47 -1.05 -8.62 -7.78
CA GLY A 47 -0.32 -7.78 -8.74
C GLY A 47 -0.79 -6.34 -8.66
N GLU A 48 0.15 -5.41 -8.51
CA GLU A 48 -0.10 -3.98 -8.34
C GLU A 48 0.86 -3.19 -9.22
N ASP A 49 0.34 -2.24 -9.99
CA ASP A 49 1.12 -1.51 -10.99
C ASP A 49 2.03 -0.43 -10.39
N PHE A 50 1.75 -0.04 -9.14
CA PHE A 50 2.60 0.86 -8.35
C PHE A 50 4.04 0.33 -8.20
N GLY A 51 4.26 -0.98 -8.36
CA GLY A 51 5.59 -1.58 -8.40
C GLY A 51 6.47 -1.05 -9.53
N TYR A 52 5.89 -0.62 -10.66
CA TYR A 52 6.64 0.07 -11.72
C TYR A 52 7.22 1.42 -11.26
N LEU A 53 6.48 2.16 -10.43
CA LEU A 53 6.94 3.44 -9.87
C LEU A 53 8.00 3.21 -8.80
N LEU A 54 7.75 2.29 -7.86
CA LEU A 54 8.69 2.00 -6.77
C LEU A 54 10.00 1.41 -7.25
N ASN A 55 10.02 0.71 -8.39
CA ASN A 55 11.26 0.25 -9.02
C ASN A 55 12.18 1.41 -9.46
N LYS A 56 11.66 2.63 -9.62
CA LYS A 56 12.41 3.81 -10.09
C LYS A 56 12.58 4.88 -9.04
N ILE A 57 11.59 5.03 -8.15
CA ILE A 57 11.52 6.11 -7.18
C ILE A 57 11.30 5.49 -5.81
N PRO A 58 12.19 5.73 -4.83
CA PRO A 58 11.96 5.31 -3.45
C PRO A 58 10.61 5.84 -2.96
N GLY A 59 9.71 4.94 -2.58
CA GLY A 59 8.37 5.28 -2.15
C GLY A 59 7.81 4.24 -1.17
N THR A 60 6.61 4.53 -0.67
CA THR A 60 5.88 3.67 0.26
C THR A 60 4.43 3.58 -0.20
N MET A 61 3.93 2.35 -0.33
CA MET A 61 2.51 2.03 -0.46
C MET A 61 2.01 1.48 0.87
N PHE A 62 0.78 1.83 1.24
CA PHE A 62 0.13 1.37 2.46
C PHE A 62 -1.35 1.10 2.20
N TRP A 63 -1.99 0.37 3.10
CA TRP A 63 -3.43 0.10 3.05
C TRP A 63 -4.20 1.09 3.91
N LEU A 64 -5.32 1.58 3.41
CA LEU A 64 -6.33 2.29 4.20
C LEU A 64 -7.40 1.28 4.64
N GLY A 65 -7.67 1.19 5.93
CA GLY A 65 -8.79 0.40 6.44
C GLY A 65 -10.11 1.08 6.08
N VAL A 66 -11.01 0.36 5.38
CA VAL A 66 -12.30 0.88 4.89
C VAL A 66 -13.51 0.25 5.58
N ASN A 67 -13.31 -0.39 6.74
CA ASN A 67 -14.39 -0.92 7.59
C ASN A 67 -15.41 -1.85 6.90
N ASP A 68 -14.95 -2.68 5.96
CA ASP A 68 -15.73 -3.76 5.33
C ASP A 68 -15.06 -5.11 5.64
N PRO A 69 -15.26 -5.66 6.84
CA PRO A 69 -14.53 -6.86 7.29
C PRO A 69 -15.01 -8.15 6.62
N ASP A 70 -16.19 -8.14 6.02
CA ASP A 70 -16.85 -9.34 5.51
C ASP A 70 -16.57 -9.58 4.01
N SER A 71 -16.10 -8.55 3.30
CA SER A 71 -15.86 -8.60 1.86
C SER A 71 -14.37 -8.53 1.50
N GLN A 72 -14.00 -9.16 0.39
CA GLN A 72 -12.64 -9.09 -0.16
C GLN A 72 -12.59 -8.11 -1.34
N LEU A 73 -11.39 -7.62 -1.66
CA LEU A 73 -11.17 -6.87 -2.90
C LEU A 73 -11.64 -7.70 -4.11
N HIS A 74 -12.35 -7.07 -5.05
CA HIS A 74 -13.03 -7.67 -6.21
C HIS A 74 -14.29 -8.50 -5.91
N ALA A 75 -14.75 -8.59 -4.66
CA ALA A 75 -16.05 -9.17 -4.37
C ALA A 75 -17.18 -8.22 -4.83
N ALA A 76 -18.31 -8.78 -5.26
CA ALA A 76 -19.44 -8.01 -5.78
C ALA A 76 -20.17 -7.19 -4.71
N ASP A 77 -20.00 -7.58 -3.45
CA ASP A 77 -20.54 -6.96 -2.24
C ASP A 77 -19.53 -6.05 -1.52
N PHE A 78 -18.30 -5.90 -2.05
CA PHE A 78 -17.33 -4.97 -1.49
C PHE A 78 -17.86 -3.53 -1.50
N SER A 79 -17.98 -2.94 -0.32
CA SER A 79 -18.60 -1.64 -0.08
C SER A 79 -17.80 -0.87 0.98
N PRO A 80 -16.75 -0.13 0.58
CA PRO A 80 -15.92 0.61 1.52
C PRO A 80 -16.72 1.70 2.25
N ASP A 81 -16.49 1.83 3.55
CA ASP A 81 -17.06 2.90 4.39
C ASP A 81 -16.36 4.23 4.08
N GLU A 82 -17.10 5.18 3.51
CA GLU A 82 -16.59 6.52 3.16
C GLU A 82 -16.12 7.32 4.39
N ALA A 83 -16.53 6.93 5.61
CA ALA A 83 -15.99 7.52 6.83
C ALA A 83 -14.46 7.34 6.95
N ALA A 84 -13.87 6.38 6.23
CA ALA A 84 -12.42 6.18 6.16
C ALA A 84 -11.67 7.27 5.39
N LEU A 85 -12.34 8.05 4.53
CA LEU A 85 -11.70 9.07 3.69
C LEU A 85 -11.03 10.17 4.51
N VAL A 86 -11.75 10.72 5.51
CA VAL A 86 -11.22 11.82 6.33
C VAL A 86 -10.00 11.37 7.16
N PRO A 87 -10.05 10.27 7.93
CA PRO A 87 -8.87 9.75 8.62
C PRO A 87 -7.69 9.47 7.67
N GLY A 88 -7.96 8.87 6.50
CA GLY A 88 -6.92 8.56 5.52
C GLY A 88 -6.23 9.81 4.97
N VAL A 89 -7.00 10.84 4.60
CA VAL A 89 -6.44 12.12 4.11
C VAL A 89 -5.65 12.81 5.22
N THR A 90 -6.20 12.90 6.44
CA THR A 90 -5.53 13.54 7.57
C THR A 90 -4.18 12.88 7.89
N ALA A 91 -4.15 11.54 7.97
CA ALA A 91 -2.91 10.80 8.23
C ALA A 91 -1.82 11.06 7.17
N VAL A 92 -2.21 11.11 5.89
CA VAL A 92 -1.28 11.42 4.80
C VAL A 92 -0.79 12.86 4.88
N VAL A 93 -1.67 13.82 5.20
CA VAL A 93 -1.28 15.23 5.40
C VAL A 93 -0.25 15.35 6.52
N HIS A 94 -0.48 14.75 7.68
CA HIS A 94 0.48 14.75 8.78
C HIS A 94 1.85 14.18 8.38
N PHE A 95 1.86 13.08 7.61
CA PHE A 95 3.11 12.51 7.10
C PHE A 95 3.83 13.45 6.11
N LEU A 96 3.09 14.10 5.21
CA LEU A 96 3.67 15.06 4.27
C LEU A 96 4.23 16.28 5.00
N GLU A 97 3.53 16.81 6.00
CA GLU A 97 4.00 17.92 6.83
C GLU A 97 5.28 17.55 7.59
N HIS A 98 5.34 16.38 8.23
CA HIS A 98 6.56 15.83 8.84
C HIS A 98 7.73 15.80 7.85
N ARG A 99 7.50 15.25 6.65
CA ARG A 99 8.50 15.15 5.59
C ARG A 99 8.97 16.49 5.04
N MET A 100 8.13 17.52 5.06
CA MET A 100 8.52 18.88 4.64
C MET A 100 9.37 19.60 5.69
N LEU A 101 9.30 19.19 6.95
CA LEU A 101 10.14 19.72 8.04
C LEU A 101 11.52 19.06 8.10
N GLU A 102 11.67 17.86 7.54
CA GLU A 102 12.97 17.22 7.41
C GLU A 102 13.90 18.03 6.50
N LYS A 103 15.04 18.48 7.05
CA LYS A 103 16.09 19.09 6.23
C LYS A 103 16.78 18.00 5.42
N VAL A 104 16.82 18.19 4.10
CA VAL A 104 17.56 17.35 3.14
C VAL A 104 19.05 17.32 3.50
#